data_AF-A0AAN4PH26-F1
#
_entry.id   AF-A0AAN4PH26-F1
#
_cell.length_a   1.000
_cell.length_b   1.000
_cell.length_c   1.000
_cell.angle_alpha   90.00
_cell.angle_beta   90.00
_cell.angle_gamma   90.00
#
_symmetry.space_group_name_H-M   'P 1'
#
loop_
_entity.id
_entity.type
_entity.pdbx_description
1 polymer ?
#
loop_
_entity_poly.entity_id
_entity_poly.type
_entity_poly.pdbx_seq_one_letter_code
_entity_poly.pdbx_strand_id
1 'polypeptide(L)'
;MIRFTHVFSSDLDRASETAQGICQQQLASGALLAPIQIPTLREQQYGSLEGTRWQSGAPASSISSPDALRGGEPTYTDEESVVSMRTRMNAFLQDHIMPFLVNAEFANEEVIAVVAHGVILQVLWVCLADLFNQRDIHLGPGVGQADFGDYVRPVWSNTGVMELDIRPASIVPPYVRDAARPPPFLLGSLQRPESFEAPLSGWSMTVMAVDDTTHLDTTAQQVERTGGTVRNTLQPSRQATANQFYRLTGTA
;
A
#
# COMPACT_ATOMS: atom_id res chain seq x y z
N MET A 1 16.26 0.76 -10.31
CA MET A 1 15.43 -0.46 -10.34
C MET A 1 15.26 -0.98 -8.92
N ILE A 2 14.03 -1.10 -8.43
CA ILE A 2 13.73 -1.74 -7.14
C ILE A 2 13.85 -3.26 -7.32
N ARG A 3 14.62 -3.93 -6.45
CA ARG A 3 14.78 -5.39 -6.46
C ARG A 3 14.11 -5.96 -5.21
N PHE A 4 13.02 -6.70 -5.40
CA PHE A 4 12.29 -7.26 -4.27
C PHE A 4 13.00 -8.50 -3.76
N THR A 5 13.08 -8.63 -2.44
CA THR A 5 13.49 -9.87 -1.77
C THR A 5 12.30 -10.78 -1.54
N HIS A 6 11.12 -10.19 -1.31
CA HIS A 6 9.87 -10.91 -1.05
C HIS A 6 8.69 -10.23 -1.76
N VAL A 7 7.75 -11.04 -2.26
CA VAL A 7 6.50 -10.58 -2.86
C VAL A 7 5.35 -11.36 -2.23
N PHE A 8 4.57 -10.70 -1.38
CA PHE A 8 3.34 -11.24 -0.83
C PHE A 8 2.15 -10.75 -1.66
N SER A 9 1.20 -11.64 -1.92
CA SER A 9 0.02 -11.31 -2.73
C SER A 9 -1.25 -11.90 -2.14
N SER A 10 -2.37 -11.21 -2.29
CA SER A 10 -3.67 -11.88 -2.21
C SER A 10 -3.76 -12.97 -3.28
N ASP A 11 -4.39 -14.08 -2.93
CA ASP A 11 -4.67 -15.23 -3.78
C ASP A 11 -5.88 -15.04 -4.72
N LEU A 12 -6.48 -13.84 -4.77
CA LEU A 12 -7.46 -13.48 -5.79
C LEU A 12 -6.76 -13.12 -7.10
N ASP A 13 -7.30 -13.58 -8.23
CA ASP A 13 -6.72 -13.49 -9.58
C ASP A 13 -6.09 -12.12 -9.90
N ARG A 14 -6.81 -11.02 -9.70
CA ARG A 14 -6.29 -9.68 -10.03
C ARG A 14 -5.00 -9.31 -9.29
N ALA A 15 -4.87 -9.71 -8.02
CA ALA A 15 -3.68 -9.43 -7.23
C ALA A 15 -2.57 -10.44 -7.56
N SER A 16 -2.93 -11.72 -7.67
CA SER A 16 -1.99 -12.79 -7.97
C SER A 16 -1.34 -12.62 -9.35
N GLU A 17 -2.11 -12.23 -10.38
CA GLU A 17 -1.61 -11.88 -11.72
C GLU A 17 -0.67 -10.67 -11.67
N THR A 18 -1.02 -9.64 -10.90
CA THR A 18 -0.18 -8.44 -10.74
C THR A 18 1.17 -8.82 -10.11
N ALA A 19 1.15 -9.61 -9.04
CA ALA A 19 2.35 -10.08 -8.35
C ALA A 19 3.22 -11.00 -9.23
N GLN A 20 2.58 -11.88 -10.02
CA GLN A 20 3.28 -12.72 -11.00
C GLN A 20 4.00 -11.86 -12.04
N GLY A 21 3.35 -10.81 -12.56
CA GLY A 21 3.97 -9.88 -13.50
C GLY A 21 5.18 -9.15 -12.89
N ILE A 22 5.10 -8.72 -11.63
CA ILE A 22 6.24 -8.13 -10.90
C ILE A 22 7.42 -9.13 -10.85
N CYS A 23 7.15 -10.37 -10.47
CA CYS A 23 8.18 -11.41 -10.37
C CYS A 23 8.80 -11.77 -11.71
N GLN A 24 8.00 -11.89 -12.77
CA GLN A 24 8.46 -12.21 -14.13
C GLN A 24 9.44 -11.18 -14.67
N GLN A 25 9.29 -9.90 -14.32
CA GLN A 25 10.22 -8.86 -14.73
C GLN A 25 11.53 -8.91 -13.96
N GLN A 26 11.50 -9.27 -12.68
CA GLN A 26 12.72 -9.45 -11.89
C GLN A 26 13.47 -10.75 -12.23
N LEU A 27 12.75 -11.77 -12.72
CA LEU A 27 13.33 -12.97 -13.32
C LEU A 27 14.16 -12.65 -14.56
N ALA A 28 13.74 -11.70 -15.39
CA ALA A 28 14.53 -11.22 -16.52
C ALA A 28 15.85 -10.55 -16.08
N SER A 29 15.91 -10.09 -14.82
CA SER A 29 17.10 -9.52 -14.18
C SER A 29 17.91 -10.54 -13.36
N GLY A 30 17.55 -11.83 -13.42
CA GLY A 30 18.33 -12.94 -12.86
C GLY A 30 17.97 -13.40 -11.45
N ALA A 31 16.88 -12.88 -10.84
CA ALA A 31 16.42 -13.33 -9.52
C ALA A 31 15.26 -14.34 -9.66
N LEU A 32 15.40 -15.55 -9.11
CA LEU A 32 14.30 -16.51 -8.99
C LEU A 32 13.36 -16.05 -7.86
N LEU A 33 12.40 -15.17 -8.20
CA LEU A 33 11.38 -14.69 -7.29
C LEU A 33 10.02 -15.24 -7.70
N ALA A 34 9.25 -15.72 -6.73
CA ALA A 34 7.89 -16.19 -6.94
C ALA A 34 6.95 -15.53 -5.91
N PRO A 35 5.72 -15.14 -6.29
CA PRO A 35 4.78 -14.58 -5.34
C PRO A 35 4.36 -15.60 -4.28
N ILE A 36 4.37 -15.18 -3.02
CA ILE A 36 3.82 -15.94 -1.91
C ILE A 36 2.36 -15.52 -1.75
N GLN A 37 1.44 -16.46 -1.98
CA GLN A 37 0.00 -16.21 -1.93
C GLN A 37 -0.49 -16.30 -0.48
N ILE A 38 -1.11 -15.22 0.00
CA ILE A 38 -1.55 -15.04 1.38
C ILE A 38 -3.06 -14.76 1.40
N PRO A 39 -3.89 -15.73 1.83
CA PRO A 39 -5.34 -15.56 1.88
C PRO A 39 -5.80 -14.43 2.80
N THR A 40 -5.02 -14.08 3.83
CA THR A 40 -5.36 -12.96 4.72
C THR A 40 -5.31 -11.61 4.02
N LEU A 41 -4.68 -11.48 2.84
CA LEU A 41 -4.63 -10.25 2.02
C LEU A 41 -5.84 -10.09 1.08
N ARG A 42 -6.83 -11.00 1.10
CA ARG A 42 -8.05 -10.85 0.29
C ARG A 42 -8.78 -9.54 0.59
N GLU A 43 -9.51 -9.04 -0.40
CA GLU A 43 -10.34 -7.85 -0.20
C GLU A 43 -11.43 -8.11 0.85
N GLN A 44 -12.01 -7.05 1.40
CA GLN A 44 -13.22 -7.12 2.21
C GLN A 44 -14.26 -8.04 1.56
N GLN A 45 -14.87 -8.91 2.36
CA GLN A 45 -16.01 -9.69 1.89
C GLN A 45 -17.28 -8.83 1.97
N TYR A 46 -17.96 -8.61 0.85
CA TYR A 46 -19.17 -7.78 0.79
C TYR A 46 -20.47 -8.59 1.03
N GLY A 47 -20.37 -9.89 1.28
CA GLY A 47 -21.51 -10.76 1.55
C GLY A 47 -22.51 -10.75 0.40
N SER A 48 -23.77 -10.43 0.70
CA SER A 48 -24.86 -10.37 -0.28
C SER A 48 -24.69 -9.29 -1.36
N LEU A 49 -23.77 -8.33 -1.17
CA LEU A 49 -23.49 -7.25 -2.11
C LEU A 49 -22.43 -7.63 -3.15
N GLU A 50 -21.81 -8.81 -3.03
CA GLU A 50 -20.86 -9.32 -4.02
C GLU A 50 -21.48 -9.38 -5.43
N GLY A 51 -20.77 -8.84 -6.41
CA GLY A 51 -21.25 -8.80 -7.81
C GLY A 51 -22.39 -7.81 -8.08
N THR A 52 -22.86 -7.06 -7.08
CA THR A 52 -23.82 -5.97 -7.30
C THR A 52 -23.12 -4.74 -7.90
N ARG A 53 -23.83 -3.96 -8.72
CA ARG A 53 -23.27 -2.71 -9.24
C ARG A 53 -23.16 -1.71 -8.10
N TRP A 54 -21.99 -1.10 -7.97
CA TRP A 54 -21.79 0.05 -7.08
C TRP A 54 -22.79 1.15 -7.44
N GLN A 55 -23.73 1.42 -6.54
CA GLN A 55 -24.65 2.53 -6.66
C GLN A 55 -24.05 3.71 -5.91
N SER A 56 -23.74 4.80 -6.60
CA SER A 56 -23.33 6.05 -5.96
C SER A 56 -24.43 6.50 -5.01
N GLY A 57 -24.22 6.35 -3.69
CA GLY A 57 -25.21 6.63 -2.65
C GLY A 57 -25.83 5.42 -1.96
N ALA A 58 -25.47 4.19 -2.33
CA ALA A 58 -25.59 3.06 -1.39
C ALA A 58 -24.78 3.39 -0.13
N PRO A 59 -25.16 2.93 1.08
CA PRO A 59 -24.32 3.09 2.24
C PRO A 59 -22.97 2.47 1.89
N ALA A 60 -22.01 3.33 1.60
CA ALA A 60 -20.68 2.91 1.25
C ALA A 60 -20.16 2.09 2.44
N SER A 61 -19.38 1.04 2.17
CA SER A 61 -18.83 0.11 3.16
C SER A 61 -18.56 0.81 4.49
N SER A 62 -18.84 0.15 5.62
CA SER A 62 -18.75 0.72 6.98
C SER A 62 -17.58 1.73 7.15
N ILE A 63 -16.44 1.44 6.51
CA ILE A 63 -15.22 2.21 6.28
C ILE A 63 -15.39 3.67 5.79
N SER A 64 -16.55 4.13 5.34
CA SER A 64 -16.73 5.46 4.73
C SER A 64 -16.55 6.63 5.71
N SER A 65 -16.64 6.39 7.02
CA SER A 65 -16.36 7.38 8.06
C SER A 65 -14.99 7.16 8.71
N PRO A 66 -14.24 8.22 9.07
CA PRO A 66 -12.93 8.11 9.75
C PRO A 66 -12.96 7.26 11.03
N ASP A 67 -14.10 7.24 11.74
CA ASP A 67 -14.29 6.45 12.95
C ASP A 67 -14.62 4.97 12.69
N ALA A 68 -15.07 4.60 11.49
CA ALA A 68 -15.52 3.23 11.25
C ALA A 68 -14.37 2.23 11.10
N LEU A 69 -13.18 2.68 10.66
CA LEU A 69 -11.98 1.83 10.72
C LEU A 69 -11.46 1.57 12.15
N ARG A 70 -12.08 2.21 13.15
CA ARG A 70 -11.76 2.07 14.58
C ARG A 70 -12.67 1.06 15.30
N GLY A 71 -13.65 0.49 14.60
CA GLY A 71 -14.63 -0.45 15.17
C GLY A 71 -16.06 -0.26 14.67
N GLY A 72 -16.24 0.25 13.45
CA GLY A 72 -17.54 0.41 12.83
C GLY A 72 -18.18 -0.96 12.58
N GLU A 73 -19.45 -1.05 12.96
CA GLU A 73 -20.26 -2.23 12.68
C GLU A 73 -20.51 -2.36 11.16
N PRO A 74 -20.62 -3.59 10.64
CA PRO A 74 -21.04 -3.84 9.27
C PRO A 74 -22.32 -3.08 8.95
N THR A 75 -22.41 -2.50 7.75
CA THR A 75 -23.66 -1.82 7.35
C THR A 75 -24.70 -2.85 6.90
N TYR A 76 -24.25 -4.04 6.53
CA TYR A 76 -25.08 -5.20 6.20
C TYR A 76 -24.69 -6.41 7.04
N THR A 77 -25.66 -7.28 7.37
CA THR A 77 -25.49 -8.41 8.29
C THR A 77 -24.40 -9.42 7.87
N ASP A 78 -24.11 -9.49 6.56
CA ASP A 78 -23.16 -10.44 5.98
C ASP A 78 -21.85 -9.78 5.48
N GLU A 79 -21.67 -8.47 5.67
CA GLU A 79 -20.44 -7.76 5.30
C GLU A 79 -19.33 -8.04 6.33
N GLU A 80 -18.10 -8.25 5.86
CA GLU A 80 -16.95 -8.41 6.76
C GLU A 80 -16.75 -7.14 7.60
N SER A 81 -16.70 -7.30 8.92
CA SER A 81 -16.47 -6.20 9.85
C SER A 81 -15.05 -5.66 9.77
N VAL A 82 -14.88 -4.38 10.11
CA VAL A 82 -13.55 -3.77 10.26
C VAL A 82 -12.71 -4.51 11.30
N VAL A 83 -13.31 -4.98 12.39
CA VAL A 83 -12.60 -5.75 13.42
C VAL A 83 -12.03 -7.04 12.85
N SER A 84 -12.81 -7.76 12.03
CA SER A 84 -12.33 -8.95 11.31
C SER A 84 -11.13 -8.62 10.42
N MET A 85 -11.25 -7.57 9.59
CA MET A 85 -10.18 -7.13 8.71
C MET A 85 -8.90 -6.75 9.48
N ARG A 86 -9.03 -6.00 10.59
CA ARG A 86 -7.90 -5.64 11.45
C ARG A 86 -7.25 -6.86 12.08
N THR A 87 -8.05 -7.83 12.54
CA THR A 87 -7.52 -9.08 13.10
C THR A 87 -6.66 -9.82 12.08
N ARG A 88 -7.14 -9.98 10.83
CA ARG A 88 -6.35 -10.67 9.80
C ARG A 88 -5.16 -9.85 9.28
N MET A 89 -5.22 -8.51 9.28
CA MET A 89 -4.07 -7.66 8.96
C MET A 89 -3.00 -7.68 10.05
N ASN A 90 -3.38 -7.68 11.33
CA ASN A 90 -2.43 -7.83 12.42
C ASN A 90 -1.74 -9.20 12.38
N ALA A 91 -2.47 -10.28 12.06
CA ALA A 91 -1.88 -11.59 11.84
C ALA A 91 -0.88 -11.58 10.67
N PHE A 92 -1.25 -10.98 9.54
CA PHE A 92 -0.32 -10.81 8.41
C PHE A 92 0.96 -10.07 8.80
N LEU A 93 0.84 -8.94 9.50
CA LEU A 93 1.99 -8.17 9.97
C LEU A 93 2.87 -8.99 10.91
N GLN A 94 2.26 -9.69 11.87
CA GLN A 94 2.97 -10.51 12.84
C GLN A 94 3.70 -11.69 12.19
N ASP A 95 3.06 -12.38 11.26
CA ASP A 95 3.57 -13.63 10.69
C ASP A 95 4.55 -13.38 9.52
N HIS A 96 4.39 -12.27 8.79
CA HIS A 96 5.13 -12.04 7.54
C HIS A 96 5.99 -10.78 7.52
N ILE A 97 5.69 -9.73 8.31
CA ILE A 97 6.46 -8.48 8.27
C ILE A 97 7.39 -8.36 9.48
N MET A 98 6.88 -8.62 10.68
CA MET A 98 7.65 -8.53 11.92
C MET A 98 8.93 -9.36 11.94
N PRO A 99 9.00 -10.59 11.37
CA PRO A 99 10.24 -11.35 11.35
C PRO A 99 11.42 -10.58 10.74
N PHE A 100 11.19 -9.77 9.70
CA PHE A 100 12.23 -8.96 9.04
C PHE A 100 12.71 -7.77 9.89
N LEU A 101 11.87 -7.29 10.81
CA LEU A 101 12.18 -6.15 11.66
C LEU A 101 12.86 -6.57 12.97
N VAL A 102 12.48 -7.72 13.55
CA VAL A 102 12.95 -8.11 14.90
C VAL A 102 14.08 -9.13 14.89
N ASN A 103 14.24 -9.92 13.83
CA ASN A 103 15.24 -10.98 13.79
C ASN A 103 16.56 -10.48 13.21
N ALA A 104 17.63 -10.60 13.99
CA ALA A 104 19.00 -10.26 13.58
C ALA A 104 19.55 -11.11 12.41
N GLU A 105 18.84 -12.17 12.03
CA GLU A 105 19.17 -13.01 10.87
C GLU A 105 18.92 -12.28 9.53
N PHE A 106 18.03 -11.28 9.51
CA PHE A 106 17.81 -10.41 8.35
C PHE A 106 18.72 -9.18 8.41
N ALA A 107 20.04 -9.40 8.54
CA ALA A 107 21.03 -8.33 8.63
C ALA A 107 21.18 -7.48 7.35
N ASN A 108 20.50 -7.87 6.26
CA ASN A 108 20.52 -7.19 4.98
C ASN A 108 19.28 -6.31 4.79
N GLU A 109 19.36 -5.35 3.87
CA GLU A 109 18.22 -4.56 3.42
C GLU A 109 17.19 -5.46 2.74
N GLU A 110 15.98 -5.51 3.31
CA GLU A 110 14.85 -6.29 2.80
C GLU A 110 13.89 -5.36 2.05
N VAL A 111 13.51 -5.76 0.83
CA VAL A 111 12.62 -4.98 -0.03
C VAL A 111 11.39 -5.83 -0.31
N ILE A 112 10.29 -5.51 0.36
CA ILE A 112 9.09 -6.34 0.40
C ILE A 112 7.98 -5.68 -0.42
N ALA A 113 7.44 -6.41 -1.39
CA ALA A 113 6.21 -6.01 -2.07
C ALA A 113 4.99 -6.69 -1.43
N VAL A 114 3.92 -5.92 -1.21
CA VAL A 114 2.61 -6.44 -0.80
C VAL A 114 1.57 -6.05 -1.85
N VAL A 115 0.98 -7.04 -2.51
CA VAL A 115 0.01 -6.85 -3.60
C VAL A 115 -1.38 -7.29 -3.12
N ALA A 116 -2.27 -6.33 -2.92
CA ALA A 116 -3.61 -6.59 -2.40
C ALA A 116 -4.64 -5.64 -3.04
N HIS A 117 -5.63 -5.20 -2.26
CA HIS A 117 -6.82 -4.51 -2.75
C HIS A 117 -7.09 -3.24 -1.96
N GLY A 118 -7.85 -2.31 -2.55
CA GLY A 118 -7.94 -0.95 -2.03
C GLY A 118 -8.43 -0.85 -0.59
N VAL A 119 -9.47 -1.58 -0.21
CA VAL A 119 -10.01 -1.50 1.15
C VAL A 119 -9.07 -2.18 2.14
N ILE A 120 -8.62 -3.40 1.85
CA ILE A 120 -7.73 -4.10 2.77
C ILE A 120 -6.37 -3.40 2.94
N LEU A 121 -5.87 -2.72 1.90
CA LEU A 121 -4.65 -1.90 2.00
C LEU A 121 -4.83 -0.70 2.93
N GLN A 122 -6.03 -0.09 2.99
CA GLN A 122 -6.33 0.95 3.98
C GLN A 122 -6.26 0.41 5.40
N VAL A 123 -6.84 -0.79 5.63
CA VAL A 123 -6.78 -1.43 6.95
C VAL A 123 -5.34 -1.81 7.30
N LEU A 124 -4.59 -2.35 6.34
CA LEU A 124 -3.17 -2.69 6.52
C LEU A 124 -2.34 -1.47 6.92
N TRP A 125 -2.52 -0.34 6.23
CA TRP A 125 -1.86 0.92 6.57
C TRP A 125 -2.12 1.32 8.02
N VAL A 126 -3.38 1.30 8.46
CA VAL A 126 -3.74 1.65 9.85
C VAL A 126 -3.10 0.68 10.85
N CYS A 127 -3.18 -0.62 10.60
CA CYS A 127 -2.56 -1.64 11.46
C CYS A 127 -1.04 -1.48 11.53
N LEU A 128 -0.37 -1.18 10.41
CA LEU A 128 1.07 -0.96 10.35
C LEU A 128 1.46 0.32 11.09
N ALA A 129 0.75 1.42 10.85
CA ALA A 129 0.95 2.68 11.55
C ALA A 129 0.81 2.54 13.08
N ASP A 130 -0.13 1.72 13.54
CA ASP A 130 -0.36 1.43 14.97
C ASP A 130 0.82 0.73 15.67
N LEU A 131 1.75 0.14 14.90
CA LEU A 131 2.97 -0.50 15.42
C LEU A 131 4.05 0.52 15.81
N PHE A 132 3.98 1.75 15.33
CA PHE A 132 4.96 2.80 15.60
C PHE A 132 4.41 3.85 16.56
N ASN A 133 5.29 4.57 17.25
CA ASN A 133 4.85 5.81 17.90
C ASN A 133 4.59 6.85 16.81
N GLN A 134 3.57 7.69 16.98
CA GLN A 134 3.23 8.71 15.98
C GLN A 134 4.40 9.67 15.66
N ARG A 135 5.25 9.93 16.66
CA ARG A 135 6.44 10.78 16.54
C ARG A 135 7.55 10.18 15.65
N ASP A 136 7.50 8.87 15.42
CA ASP A 136 8.49 8.10 14.68
C ASP A 136 8.00 7.78 13.25
N ILE A 137 6.87 8.37 12.83
CA ILE A 137 6.38 8.31 11.45
C ILE A 137 6.62 9.67 10.79
N HIS A 138 7.23 9.64 9.60
CA HIS A 138 7.69 10.82 8.88
C HIS A 138 7.16 10.83 7.45
N LEU A 139 6.99 12.02 6.88
CA LEU A 139 6.75 12.19 5.44
C LEU A 139 8.08 12.49 4.75
N GLY A 140 8.36 11.74 3.70
CA GLY A 140 9.54 11.94 2.86
C GLY A 140 9.45 13.22 2.02
N PRO A 141 10.56 13.64 1.39
CA PRO A 141 10.57 14.80 0.51
C PRO A 141 9.58 14.64 -0.64
N GLY A 142 8.69 15.62 -0.83
CA GLY A 142 7.70 15.61 -1.91
C GLY A 142 6.37 14.94 -1.56
N VAL A 143 6.25 14.32 -0.37
CA VAL A 143 4.97 13.81 0.14
C VAL A 143 4.33 14.85 1.05
N GLY A 144 3.18 15.37 0.62
CA GLY A 144 2.33 16.28 1.37
C GLY A 144 1.20 15.55 2.10
N GLN A 145 0.60 16.23 3.10
CA GLN A 145 -0.59 15.71 3.76
C GLN A 145 -1.77 15.49 2.79
N ALA A 146 -1.85 16.28 1.72
CA ALA A 146 -2.89 16.17 0.70
C ALA A 146 -2.83 14.87 -0.10
N ASP A 147 -1.67 14.21 -0.16
CA ASP A 147 -1.49 12.95 -0.90
C ASP A 147 -2.18 11.77 -0.20
N PHE A 148 -2.54 11.93 1.08
CA PHE A 148 -3.35 10.98 1.84
C PHE A 148 -4.87 11.21 1.66
N GLY A 149 -5.29 12.09 0.74
CA GLY A 149 -6.70 12.40 0.47
C GLY A 149 -7.39 13.21 1.59
N ASP A 150 -8.71 13.03 1.74
CA ASP A 150 -9.60 13.74 2.68
C ASP A 150 -9.39 13.37 4.16
N TYR A 151 -8.13 13.15 4.54
CA TYR A 151 -7.63 12.98 5.89
C TYR A 151 -8.08 11.65 6.52
N VAL A 152 -7.07 10.80 6.82
CA VAL A 152 -7.07 9.54 7.59
C VAL A 152 -6.74 8.29 6.77
N ARG A 153 -6.96 8.26 5.44
CA ARG A 153 -6.82 7.02 4.65
C ARG A 153 -6.22 7.24 3.26
N PRO A 154 -5.14 6.53 2.90
CA PRO A 154 -4.71 6.49 1.51
C PRO A 154 -5.82 5.86 0.66
N VAL A 155 -6.11 6.46 -0.48
CA VAL A 155 -6.95 5.84 -1.51
C VAL A 155 -6.00 5.20 -2.51
N TRP A 156 -6.30 3.99 -2.96
CA TRP A 156 -5.48 3.31 -3.96
C TRP A 156 -6.18 3.33 -5.32
N SER A 157 -5.53 3.95 -6.28
CA SER A 157 -5.74 3.72 -7.70
C SER A 157 -5.34 2.29 -8.05
N ASN A 158 -5.89 1.76 -9.15
CA ASN A 158 -5.46 0.45 -9.65
C ASN A 158 -3.96 0.50 -9.95
N THR A 159 -3.21 -0.45 -9.39
CA THR A 159 -1.74 -0.53 -9.45
C THR A 159 -0.99 0.66 -8.82
N GLY A 160 -1.67 1.56 -8.10
CA GLY A 160 -1.01 2.63 -7.36
C GLY A 160 -0.12 2.08 -6.26
N VAL A 161 1.02 2.74 -6.03
CA VAL A 161 2.07 2.27 -5.12
C VAL A 161 2.18 3.19 -3.91
N MET A 162 2.23 2.60 -2.72
CA MET A 162 2.71 3.26 -1.51
C MET A 162 4.10 2.73 -1.20
N GLU A 163 5.05 3.63 -1.03
CA GLU A 163 6.43 3.29 -0.70
C GLU A 163 6.74 3.73 0.74
N LEU A 164 7.24 2.77 1.54
CA LEU A 164 7.56 2.96 2.95
C LEU A 164 9.01 2.53 3.18
N ASP A 165 9.74 3.36 3.91
CA ASP A 165 11.08 3.05 4.37
C ASP A 165 11.07 2.91 5.90
N ILE A 166 11.39 1.71 6.40
CA ILE A 166 11.36 1.37 7.82
C ILE A 166 12.78 1.07 8.28
N ARG A 167 13.26 1.79 9.29
CA ARG A 167 14.63 1.66 9.80
C ARG A 167 14.70 1.87 11.32
N PRO A 168 15.74 1.36 11.99
CA PRO A 168 16.00 1.72 13.38
C PRO A 168 16.15 3.24 13.52
N ALA A 169 15.51 3.83 14.53
CA ALA A 169 15.47 5.27 14.76
C ALA A 169 16.88 5.87 14.93
N SER A 170 17.84 5.09 15.45
CA SER A 170 19.25 5.48 15.59
C SER A 170 19.96 5.79 14.26
N ILE A 171 19.44 5.27 13.14
CA ILE A 171 20.02 5.39 11.80
C ILE A 171 19.33 6.50 10.98
N VAL A 172 18.21 7.03 11.47
CA VAL A 172 17.46 8.10 10.79
C VAL A 172 18.27 9.40 10.76
N PRO A 173 18.54 9.96 9.57
CA PRO A 173 19.24 11.23 9.47
C PRO A 173 18.49 12.35 10.20
N PRO A 174 19.20 13.30 10.84
CA PRO A 174 18.57 14.39 11.61
C PRO A 174 17.53 15.20 10.80
N TYR A 175 17.76 15.40 9.50
CA TYR A 175 16.85 16.16 8.64
C TYR A 175 15.48 15.49 8.42
N VAL A 176 15.38 14.15 8.58
CA VAL A 176 14.10 13.43 8.52
C VAL A 176 13.35 13.55 9.85
N ARG A 177 14.06 13.64 10.98
CA ARG A 177 13.45 13.87 12.30
C ARG A 177 12.75 15.22 12.41
N ASP A 178 13.28 16.20 11.66
CA ASP A 178 12.76 17.56 11.54
C ASP A 178 11.75 17.73 10.38
N ALA A 179 11.51 16.67 9.58
CA ALA A 179 10.55 16.69 8.49
C ALA A 179 9.10 16.80 9.00
N ALA A 180 8.20 17.17 8.09
CA ALA A 180 6.78 17.28 8.39
C ALA A 180 6.25 15.96 8.93
N ARG A 181 5.71 16.01 10.15
CA ARG A 181 5.09 14.85 10.79
C ARG A 181 3.66 14.69 10.26
N PRO A 182 3.18 13.46 10.05
CA PRO A 182 1.78 13.25 9.79
C PRO A 182 0.99 13.68 11.04
N PRO A 183 -0.10 14.44 10.88
CA PRO A 183 -0.97 14.78 11.99
C PRO A 183 -1.43 13.53 12.75
N PRO A 184 -1.64 13.61 14.09
CA PRO A 184 -2.10 12.49 14.91
C PRO A 184 -3.36 11.77 14.42
N PHE A 185 -4.22 12.47 13.67
CA PHE A 185 -5.44 11.93 13.11
C PHE A 185 -5.21 11.05 11.85
N LEU A 186 -4.12 11.24 11.12
CA LEU A 186 -3.77 10.42 9.94
C LEU A 186 -3.40 8.97 10.31
N LEU A 187 -3.10 8.74 11.58
CA LEU A 187 -2.61 7.47 12.11
C LEU A 187 -3.70 6.70 12.87
N GLY A 188 -4.97 7.10 12.77
CA GLY A 188 -6.09 6.29 13.28
C GLY A 188 -6.17 6.10 14.80
N SER A 189 -5.32 6.73 15.61
CA SER A 189 -5.18 6.40 17.03
C SER A 189 -6.47 6.72 17.81
N LEU A 190 -7.03 5.69 18.47
CA LEU A 190 -7.69 5.84 19.76
C LEU A 190 -6.72 6.57 20.68
N GLN A 191 -7.18 7.48 21.54
CA GLN A 191 -6.34 8.16 22.53
C GLN A 191 -5.53 7.11 23.33
N ARG A 192 -4.30 6.81 22.91
CA ARG A 192 -3.40 5.91 23.64
C ARG A 192 -2.88 6.71 24.83
N PRO A 193 -2.82 6.11 26.02
CA PRO A 193 -2.14 6.73 27.16
C PRO A 193 -0.72 7.12 26.74
N GLU A 194 -0.23 8.28 27.19
CA GLU A 194 1.13 8.77 26.87
C GLU A 194 2.24 7.78 27.29
N SER A 195 1.93 6.82 28.17
CA SER A 195 2.81 5.74 28.62
C SER A 195 2.82 4.50 27.73
N PHE A 196 2.02 4.45 26.65
CA PHE A 196 2.01 3.30 25.74
C PHE A 196 3.24 3.35 24.83
N GLU A 197 4.11 2.36 24.97
CA GLU A 197 5.20 2.14 24.03
C GLU A 197 4.70 1.29 22.87
N ALA A 198 4.84 1.79 21.63
CA ALA A 198 4.45 1.03 20.46
C ALA A 198 5.33 -0.22 20.27
N PRO A 199 4.82 -1.30 19.67
CA PRO A 199 5.57 -2.54 19.42
C PRO A 199 6.93 -2.34 18.74
N LEU A 200 7.04 -1.35 17.86
CA LEU A 200 8.27 -0.97 17.16
C LEU A 200 8.91 0.29 17.77
N SER A 201 8.87 0.45 19.09
CA SER A 201 9.63 1.50 19.76
C SER A 201 11.11 1.41 19.41
N GLY A 202 11.72 2.54 19.06
CA GLY A 202 13.09 2.59 18.56
C GLY A 202 13.24 2.33 17.06
N TRP A 203 12.14 2.15 16.33
CA TRP A 203 12.09 2.18 14.86
C TRP A 203 11.36 3.41 14.37
N SER A 204 11.61 3.76 13.11
CA SER A 204 10.93 4.84 12.41
C SER A 204 10.43 4.38 11.05
N MET A 205 9.33 4.96 10.60
CA MET A 205 8.78 4.76 9.25
C MET A 205 8.76 6.09 8.50
N THR A 206 9.28 6.12 7.28
CA THR A 206 9.19 7.26 6.36
C THR A 206 8.30 6.89 5.19
N VAL A 207 7.26 7.68 4.94
CA VAL A 207 6.39 7.52 3.77
C VAL A 207 7.03 8.25 2.60
N MET A 208 7.44 7.51 1.57
CA MET A 208 8.18 8.03 0.42
C MET A 208 7.25 8.36 -0.75
N ALA A 209 6.14 7.64 -0.87
CA ALA A 209 5.12 7.87 -1.89
C ALA A 209 3.75 7.35 -1.42
N VAL A 210 2.67 7.98 -1.89
CA VAL A 210 1.28 7.57 -1.62
C VAL A 210 0.51 7.54 -2.94
N ASP A 211 -0.10 6.40 -3.25
CA ASP A 211 -0.84 6.17 -4.49
C ASP A 211 -0.10 6.60 -5.77
N ASP A 212 1.21 6.36 -5.82
CA ASP A 212 2.03 6.72 -6.98
C ASP A 212 1.61 5.87 -8.18
N THR A 213 1.21 6.56 -9.24
CA THR A 213 0.78 5.99 -10.52
C THR A 213 1.63 6.50 -11.68
N THR A 214 2.78 7.13 -11.41
CA THR A 214 3.71 7.66 -12.43
C THR A 214 4.12 6.59 -13.44
N HIS A 215 4.09 5.30 -13.08
CA HIS A 215 4.33 4.20 -14.01
C HIS A 215 3.27 4.01 -15.09
N LEU A 216 2.08 4.59 -14.91
CA LEU A 216 0.99 4.60 -15.88
C LEU A 216 1.07 5.81 -16.83
N ASP A 217 1.87 6.82 -16.49
CA ASP A 217 2.04 8.02 -17.31
C ASP A 217 2.82 7.68 -18.59
N THR A 218 2.04 7.41 -19.63
CA THR A 218 2.52 7.05 -20.98
C THR A 218 3.05 8.25 -21.76
N THR A 219 2.95 9.47 -21.21
CA THR A 219 3.22 10.73 -21.89
C THR A 219 4.70 11.11 -22.01
N ALA A 220 5.60 10.43 -21.29
CA ALA A 220 7.02 10.79 -21.27
C ALA A 220 7.90 10.03 -22.30
N GLN A 221 7.38 9.03 -23.03
CA GLN A 221 8.23 8.19 -23.90
C GLN A 221 7.85 8.10 -25.37
N GLN A 222 6.74 8.69 -25.84
CA GLN A 222 6.51 8.86 -27.27
C GLN A 222 5.75 10.14 -27.58
N VAL A 223 6.46 11.15 -28.12
CA VAL A 223 6.15 11.94 -29.33
C VAL A 223 6.95 13.25 -29.25
N GLU A 224 8.20 13.22 -29.69
CA GLU A 224 8.68 14.31 -30.55
C GLU A 224 8.03 14.10 -31.92
N ARG A 225 6.96 14.82 -32.24
CA ARG A 225 6.62 15.16 -33.63
C ARG A 225 5.92 16.51 -33.68
N THR A 226 6.67 17.47 -34.22
CA THR A 226 6.31 18.34 -35.34
C THR A 226 4.82 18.43 -35.69
N GLY A 227 4.35 19.67 -35.79
CA GLY A 227 2.94 20.02 -35.86
C GLY A 227 2.15 19.42 -37.02
N GLY A 228 0.83 19.46 -36.84
CA GLY A 228 -0.15 19.23 -37.90
C GLY A 228 -1.20 18.19 -37.55
N THR A 229 -2.36 18.69 -37.14
CA THR A 229 -3.68 18.10 -37.41
C THR A 229 -4.13 16.88 -36.58
N VAL A 230 -5.15 17.16 -35.77
CA VAL A 230 -5.98 16.26 -34.96
C VAL A 230 -6.69 15.21 -35.83
N ARG A 231 -6.60 13.92 -35.46
CA ARG A 231 -7.76 13.00 -35.33
C ARG A 231 -7.41 11.62 -34.79
N ASN A 232 -8.24 11.18 -33.83
CA ASN A 232 -8.49 9.83 -33.32
C ASN A 232 -7.30 9.04 -32.75
N THR A 233 -7.01 9.30 -31.47
CA THR A 233 -6.28 8.35 -30.62
C THR A 233 -7.21 7.22 -30.18
N LEU A 234 -6.93 6.02 -30.71
CA LEU A 234 -7.35 4.75 -30.15
C LEU A 234 -6.92 4.69 -28.68
N GLN A 235 -7.86 4.39 -27.78
CA GLN A 235 -7.52 4.02 -26.40
C GLN A 235 -6.51 2.86 -26.45
N PRO A 236 -5.36 2.95 -25.78
CA PRO A 236 -4.43 1.83 -25.71
C PRO A 236 -5.11 0.67 -24.97
N SER A 237 -5.02 -0.53 -25.53
CA SER A 237 -5.56 -1.75 -24.93
C SER A 237 -4.93 -1.99 -23.55
N ARG A 238 -5.73 -2.39 -22.55
CA ARG A 238 -5.31 -2.72 -21.17
C ARG A 238 -4.04 -3.59 -21.07
N GLN A 239 -3.80 -4.46 -22.04
CA GLN A 239 -2.60 -5.30 -22.11
C GLN A 239 -1.30 -4.49 -22.28
N ALA A 240 -1.36 -3.36 -23.00
CA ALA A 240 -0.20 -2.50 -23.26
C ALA A 240 0.22 -1.73 -22.01
N THR A 241 -0.76 -1.29 -21.20
CA THR A 241 -0.53 -0.60 -19.92
C THR A 241 0.14 -1.51 -18.89
N ALA A 242 -0.32 -2.78 -18.81
CA ALA A 242 0.29 -3.78 -17.94
C ALA A 242 1.76 -4.05 -18.31
N ASN A 243 2.05 -4.29 -19.59
CA ASN A 243 3.41 -4.53 -20.08
C ASN A 243 4.38 -3.36 -19.85
N GLN A 244 3.88 -2.14 -19.68
CA GLN A 244 4.69 -0.95 -19.46
C GLN A 244 5.00 -0.70 -17.98
N PHE A 245 4.03 -0.94 -17.07
CA PHE A 245 4.27 -1.03 -15.63
C PHE A 245 5.45 -1.96 -15.32
N TYR A 246 5.44 -3.10 -15.99
CA TYR A 246 6.45 -4.15 -15.87
C TYR A 246 7.84 -3.76 -16.41
N ARG A 247 7.98 -2.74 -17.27
CA ARG A 247 9.30 -2.31 -17.79
C ARG A 247 10.03 -1.30 -16.91
N LEU A 248 9.32 -0.52 -16.09
CA LEU A 248 9.93 0.50 -15.23
C LEU A 248 10.75 -0.11 -14.09
N THR A 249 10.43 -1.35 -13.72
CA THR A 249 11.30 -2.16 -12.87
C THR A 249 12.49 -2.73 -13.63
N GLY A 250 12.70 -2.49 -14.93
CA GLY A 250 13.64 -3.28 -15.76
C GLY A 250 14.64 -2.51 -16.63
N THR A 251 15.01 -1.26 -16.35
CA THR A 251 16.05 -0.56 -17.14
C THR A 251 17.34 -0.32 -16.35
N ALA A 252 18.45 -0.74 -16.99
CA ALA A 252 19.85 -0.67 -16.56
C ALA A 252 20.37 0.74 -16.25
#